data_AF-A0A852ZWR0-F1
#
_entry.id   AF-A0A852ZWR0-F1
#
_cell.length_a   1.000
_cell.length_b   1.000
_cell.length_c   1.000
_cell.angle_alpha   90.00
_cell.angle_beta   90.00
_cell.angle_gamma   90.00
#
_symmetry.space_group_name_H-M   'P 1'
#
loop_
_entity.id
_entity.type
_entity.pdbx_description
1 polymer ?
#
loop_
_entity_poly.entity_id
_entity_poly.type
_entity_poly.pdbx_seq_one_letter_code
_entity_poly.pdbx_strand_id
1 'polypeptide(L)'
;MEHHARPGGGATAVPRGRVGRALRRVRQALGAPAPRRAALVVLAAAIGGWLGMLLLGGTDARVGPVDTSMSLRPAWSGGTTVDIPPLGSLELATHYGPLRLDVDVTRLDVAAAQAIVERPEQLTGLQERITADVSAAVRELVVRSVLAALLGAAVAGWLVTRRPRRALLSGGVCLGMLVAGAGTAVASWNPTSVLEPKFTGLLASAPSVVGSARSIVTEFDVYGEELAKLVTNVTTLYETASTLPTFSPDPGTVRVLHVSDIHLNPAAWDVIRSLTEQYQADVIIDSGDLMDHGTSAENAFAGEIETLGAPYVWVRGNHDSLVTQRAVEQQENAIVLDRGATTEIAGLTIAGWGDPVFTPDRTTDQGSVEELERQAGQEFAQTLREREEADPDSRPDIAVAHEPTMARELDGLADLVLSGHTHTRSTEVLPGGTRLMVQGSTGGAGLRALEGEEPTPVQLSVLYLDRDTGELQAWDDIELGGLGQTTAEISRHLASEPPVPPEEGVSPSPSPTSPTPTAPTPTAPATPTVPSPAAPRTSTPTPLGPSPAPTPEGG
;
A
#
# COMPACT_ATOMS: atom_id res chain seq x y z
N MET A 1 77.83 -44.27 -26.78
CA MET A 1 77.60 -45.30 -27.80
C MET A 1 76.13 -45.64 -27.81
N GLU A 2 75.37 -45.57 -28.88
CA GLU A 2 75.53 -44.99 -30.21
C GLU A 2 74.12 -45.04 -30.84
N HIS A 3 73.86 -44.13 -31.76
CA HIS A 3 72.62 -43.99 -32.53
C HIS A 3 72.23 -45.26 -33.31
N HIS A 4 70.92 -45.52 -33.47
CA HIS A 4 70.25 -45.27 -34.76
C HIS A 4 68.74 -45.48 -34.73
N ALA A 5 68.05 -44.51 -35.34
CA ALA A 5 66.63 -44.44 -35.59
C ALA A 5 66.14 -45.35 -36.73
N ARG A 6 64.87 -45.75 -36.68
CA ARG A 6 63.99 -45.90 -37.86
C ARG A 6 62.55 -45.46 -37.55
N PRO A 7 61.83 -44.85 -38.51
CA PRO A 7 60.51 -44.25 -38.29
C PRO A 7 59.38 -45.23 -38.68
N GLY A 8 58.33 -45.29 -37.88
CA GLY A 8 57.09 -46.02 -38.17
C GLY A 8 55.93 -45.04 -38.31
N GLY A 9 55.45 -44.84 -39.53
CA GLY A 9 54.32 -43.97 -39.85
C GLY A 9 52.98 -44.53 -39.41
N GLY A 10 52.14 -43.66 -38.87
CA GLY A 10 50.72 -43.90 -38.59
C GLY A 10 49.94 -42.63 -38.86
N ALA A 11 49.61 -42.37 -40.14
CA ALA A 11 48.69 -41.31 -40.51
C ALA A 11 47.29 -41.68 -40.00
N THR A 12 46.82 -41.01 -38.95
CA THR A 12 45.43 -41.07 -38.52
C THR A 12 44.56 -40.33 -39.53
N ALA A 13 43.86 -41.10 -40.35
CA ALA A 13 42.90 -40.60 -41.32
C ALA A 13 41.74 -39.89 -40.60
N VAL A 14 41.68 -38.56 -40.73
CA VAL A 14 40.50 -37.75 -40.36
C VAL A 14 39.29 -38.25 -41.16
N PRO A 15 38.14 -38.55 -40.53
CA PRO A 15 36.99 -39.08 -41.25
C PRO A 15 36.31 -37.97 -42.05
N ARG A 16 36.78 -37.72 -43.28
CA ARG A 16 36.17 -36.82 -44.29
C ARG A 16 34.76 -37.24 -44.75
N GLY A 17 34.13 -38.23 -44.10
CA GLY A 17 32.87 -38.84 -44.53
C GLY A 17 31.59 -38.31 -43.88
N ARG A 18 31.63 -37.51 -42.81
CA ARG A 18 30.41 -37.06 -42.11
C ARG A 18 29.71 -35.88 -42.79
N VAL A 19 30.47 -34.87 -43.24
CA VAL A 19 29.92 -33.70 -43.96
C VAL A 19 29.34 -34.09 -45.33
N GLY A 20 30.03 -35.00 -46.04
CA GLY A 20 29.56 -35.53 -47.33
C GLY A 20 28.25 -36.33 -47.22
N ARG A 21 28.05 -37.11 -46.15
CA ARG A 21 26.80 -37.86 -45.93
C ARG A 21 25.63 -36.96 -45.55
N ALA A 22 25.85 -35.91 -44.76
CA ALA A 22 24.82 -34.91 -44.46
C ALA A 22 24.37 -34.17 -45.73
N LEU A 23 25.31 -33.71 -46.55
CA LEU A 23 25.03 -33.07 -47.84
C LEU A 23 24.34 -34.01 -48.84
N ARG A 24 24.66 -35.32 -48.82
CA ARG A 24 24.05 -36.32 -49.71
C ARG A 24 22.61 -36.69 -49.28
N ARG A 25 22.30 -36.68 -47.97
CA ARG A 25 20.93 -36.84 -47.44
C ARG A 25 20.04 -35.64 -47.78
N VAL A 26 20.57 -34.42 -47.74
CA VAL A 26 19.88 -33.22 -48.23
C VAL A 26 19.64 -33.29 -49.75
N ARG A 27 20.61 -33.81 -50.52
CA ARG A 27 20.45 -34.05 -51.97
C ARG A 27 19.43 -35.12 -52.32
N GLN A 28 19.29 -36.19 -51.54
CA GLN A 28 18.26 -37.21 -51.74
C GLN A 28 16.86 -36.73 -51.33
N ALA A 29 16.74 -35.81 -50.37
CA ALA A 29 15.47 -35.16 -50.02
C ALA A 29 14.93 -34.25 -51.15
N LEU A 30 15.79 -33.78 -52.06
CA LEU A 30 15.40 -32.99 -53.22
C LEU A 30 14.67 -33.79 -54.32
N GLY A 31 14.65 -35.14 -54.26
CA GLY A 31 13.88 -36.01 -55.16
C GLY A 31 12.55 -36.54 -54.59
N ALA A 32 12.16 -36.13 -53.39
CA ALA A 32 11.04 -36.72 -52.65
C ALA A 32 9.67 -36.04 -52.93
N PRO A 33 8.52 -36.68 -52.62
CA PRO A 33 7.19 -36.16 -52.92
C PRO A 33 6.93 -34.81 -52.26
N ALA A 34 6.02 -34.02 -52.84
CA ALA A 34 5.64 -32.66 -52.45
C ALA A 34 5.64 -32.35 -50.92
N PRO A 35 5.10 -33.22 -50.01
CA PRO A 35 5.07 -32.95 -48.57
C PRO A 35 6.46 -32.79 -47.92
N ARG A 36 7.48 -33.56 -48.34
CA ARG A 36 8.83 -33.45 -47.75
C ARG A 36 9.52 -32.14 -48.11
N ARG A 37 9.22 -31.59 -49.30
CA ARG A 37 9.76 -30.31 -49.74
C ARG A 37 9.07 -29.14 -49.02
N ALA A 38 7.77 -29.24 -48.78
CA ALA A 38 7.03 -28.27 -47.97
C ALA A 38 7.56 -28.24 -46.53
N ALA A 39 7.76 -29.42 -45.91
CA ALA A 39 8.32 -29.54 -44.56
C ALA A 39 9.71 -28.88 -44.44
N LEU A 40 10.59 -29.06 -45.43
CA LEU A 40 11.90 -28.41 -45.45
C LEU A 40 11.82 -26.88 -45.50
N VAL A 41 10.84 -26.33 -46.22
CA VAL A 41 10.65 -24.88 -46.34
C VAL A 41 10.12 -24.30 -45.03
N VAL A 42 9.17 -24.98 -44.39
CA VAL A 42 8.64 -24.59 -43.06
C VAL A 42 9.74 -24.65 -42.00
N LEU A 43 10.54 -25.72 -41.98
CA LEU A 43 11.64 -25.86 -41.03
C LEU A 43 12.71 -24.78 -41.25
N ALA A 44 13.07 -24.50 -42.50
CA ALA A 44 14.02 -23.45 -42.82
C ALA A 44 13.49 -22.06 -42.46
N ALA A 45 12.18 -21.82 -42.62
CA ALA A 45 11.53 -20.58 -42.21
C ALA A 45 11.55 -20.41 -40.68
N ALA A 46 11.21 -21.45 -39.94
CA ALA A 46 11.21 -21.42 -38.47
C ALA A 46 12.62 -21.22 -37.90
N ILE A 47 13.59 -22.03 -38.33
CA ILE A 47 14.98 -21.94 -37.82
C ILE A 47 15.65 -20.65 -38.30
N GLY A 48 15.47 -20.29 -39.58
CA GLY A 48 16.06 -19.07 -40.13
C GLY A 48 15.48 -17.82 -39.48
N GLY A 49 14.16 -17.77 -39.30
CA GLY A 49 13.49 -16.66 -38.61
C GLY A 49 13.94 -16.55 -37.17
N TRP A 50 14.04 -17.67 -36.46
CA TRP A 50 14.56 -17.71 -35.10
C TRP A 50 15.98 -17.16 -34.99
N LEU A 51 16.91 -17.66 -35.81
CA LEU A 51 18.30 -17.18 -35.79
C LEU A 51 18.41 -15.71 -36.20
N GLY A 52 17.57 -15.26 -37.14
CA GLY A 52 17.48 -13.86 -37.51
C GLY A 52 17.14 -12.97 -36.32
N MET A 53 16.05 -13.30 -35.60
CA MET A 53 15.63 -12.55 -34.41
C MET A 53 16.70 -12.56 -33.32
N LEU A 54 17.32 -13.71 -33.02
CA LEU A 54 18.34 -13.81 -31.98
C LEU A 54 19.58 -12.96 -32.27
N LEU A 55 20.03 -12.89 -33.53
CA LEU A 55 21.29 -12.23 -33.88
C LEU A 55 21.13 -10.74 -34.17
N LEU A 56 19.97 -10.32 -34.69
CA LEU A 56 19.79 -8.97 -35.24
C LEU A 56 18.56 -8.25 -34.67
N GLY A 57 17.71 -8.93 -33.90
CA GLY A 57 16.41 -8.44 -33.46
C GLY A 57 16.44 -7.53 -32.23
N GLY A 58 17.50 -7.53 -31.42
CA GLY A 58 17.58 -6.71 -30.21
C GLY A 58 17.79 -5.21 -30.49
N THR A 59 17.37 -4.38 -29.54
CA THR A 59 17.54 -2.92 -29.59
C THR A 59 17.90 -2.36 -28.22
N ASP A 60 18.74 -1.32 -28.20
CA ASP A 60 19.08 -0.58 -26.99
C ASP A 60 18.27 0.71 -26.95
N ALA A 61 17.69 1.04 -25.80
CA ALA A 61 16.89 2.24 -25.60
C ALA A 61 17.05 2.78 -24.19
N ARG A 62 17.06 4.10 -24.07
CA ARG A 62 16.99 4.78 -22.77
C ARG A 62 15.53 4.95 -22.39
N VAL A 63 15.18 4.55 -21.16
CA VAL A 63 13.84 4.68 -20.60
C VAL A 63 13.98 5.38 -19.25
N GLY A 64 13.61 6.66 -19.18
CA GLY A 64 13.82 7.46 -17.97
C GLY A 64 15.32 7.47 -17.55
N PRO A 65 15.64 7.20 -16.27
CA PRO A 65 17.02 7.22 -15.78
C PRO A 65 17.79 5.91 -16.06
N VAL A 66 17.24 4.95 -16.81
CA VAL A 66 17.90 3.66 -17.08
C VAL A 66 18.17 3.43 -18.56
N ASP A 67 19.33 2.84 -18.85
CA ASP A 67 19.66 2.31 -20.17
C ASP A 67 19.21 0.84 -20.23
N THR A 68 18.35 0.52 -21.19
CA THR A 68 17.71 -0.80 -21.35
C THR A 68 18.12 -1.45 -22.67
N SER A 69 18.29 -2.77 -22.65
CA SER A 69 18.42 -3.62 -23.84
C SER A 69 17.16 -4.46 -23.95
N MET A 70 16.45 -4.38 -25.07
CA MET A 70 15.22 -5.14 -25.31
C MET A 70 15.44 -6.18 -26.40
N SER A 71 14.84 -7.37 -26.24
CA SER A 71 14.88 -8.42 -27.26
C SER A 71 13.60 -9.25 -27.28
N LEU A 72 13.21 -9.73 -28.47
CA LEU A 72 12.14 -10.73 -28.63
C LEU A 72 12.77 -12.12 -28.76
N ARG A 73 12.49 -13.00 -27.79
CA ARG A 73 13.02 -14.36 -27.75
C ARG A 73 11.91 -15.38 -27.94
N PRO A 74 12.16 -16.48 -28.68
CA PRO A 74 11.16 -17.54 -28.73
C PRO A 74 10.95 -18.20 -27.38
N ALA A 75 9.69 -18.34 -27.01
CA ALA A 75 9.25 -18.93 -25.76
C ALA A 75 7.96 -19.72 -26.00
N TRP A 76 7.67 -20.72 -25.18
CA TRP A 76 6.45 -21.53 -25.34
C TRP A 76 5.24 -20.90 -24.66
N SER A 77 5.47 -20.13 -23.60
CA SER A 77 4.45 -19.52 -22.75
C SER A 77 4.24 -18.02 -23.03
N GLY A 78 5.11 -17.40 -23.82
CA GLY A 78 5.11 -15.95 -24.04
C GLY A 78 5.53 -15.14 -22.81
N GLY A 79 4.94 -13.96 -22.66
CA GLY A 79 5.11 -13.06 -21.52
C GLY A 79 6.15 -11.95 -21.73
N THR A 80 6.46 -11.28 -20.63
CA THR A 80 7.50 -10.24 -20.55
C THR A 80 8.37 -10.48 -19.33
N THR A 81 9.67 -10.38 -19.47
CA THR A 81 10.63 -10.47 -18.36
C THR A 81 11.45 -9.19 -18.32
N VAL A 82 11.52 -8.56 -17.16
CA VAL A 82 12.38 -7.39 -16.91
C VAL A 82 13.48 -7.81 -15.95
N ASP A 83 14.71 -7.88 -16.44
CA ASP A 83 15.89 -8.28 -15.68
C ASP A 83 16.61 -7.03 -15.16
N ILE A 84 16.89 -6.98 -13.86
CA ILE A 84 17.57 -5.87 -13.18
C ILE A 84 18.77 -6.42 -12.39
N PRO A 85 19.92 -6.65 -13.03
CA PRO A 85 21.11 -7.14 -12.32
C PRO A 85 21.67 -6.11 -11.33
N PRO A 86 22.15 -6.51 -10.14
CA PRO A 86 22.14 -7.86 -9.56
C PRO A 86 20.87 -8.18 -8.74
N LEU A 87 19.87 -7.31 -8.76
CA LEU A 87 18.70 -7.35 -7.88
C LEU A 87 17.77 -8.53 -8.19
N GLY A 88 17.63 -8.93 -9.44
CA GLY A 88 16.79 -10.05 -9.84
C GLY A 88 15.93 -9.71 -11.05
N SER A 89 14.76 -10.33 -11.16
CA SER A 89 13.89 -10.13 -12.32
C SER A 89 12.41 -10.05 -11.96
N LEU A 90 11.65 -9.39 -12.83
CA LEU A 90 10.20 -9.30 -12.80
C LEU A 90 9.64 -10.11 -13.98
N GLU A 91 8.90 -11.16 -13.69
CA GLU A 91 8.20 -11.98 -14.69
C GLU A 91 6.72 -11.55 -14.77
N LEU A 92 6.31 -11.10 -15.95
CA LEU A 92 4.96 -10.60 -16.24
C LEU A 92 4.27 -11.54 -17.24
N ALA A 93 3.10 -12.06 -16.88
CA ALA A 93 2.26 -12.87 -17.75
C ALA A 93 1.45 -12.02 -18.75
N THR A 94 2.13 -11.19 -19.55
CA THR A 94 1.49 -10.20 -20.44
C THR A 94 0.69 -10.80 -21.58
N HIS A 95 1.11 -11.95 -22.11
CA HIS A 95 0.44 -12.62 -23.21
C HIS A 95 0.92 -14.07 -23.32
N TYR A 96 0.10 -14.92 -23.95
CA TYR A 96 0.50 -16.25 -24.39
C TYR A 96 0.93 -16.23 -25.84
N GLY A 97 2.03 -16.91 -26.15
CA GLY A 97 2.50 -17.00 -27.52
C GLY A 97 3.89 -17.58 -27.69
N PRO A 98 4.34 -17.72 -28.95
CA PRO A 98 5.64 -18.31 -29.27
C PRO A 98 6.83 -17.37 -29.04
N LEU A 99 6.60 -16.16 -28.51
CA LEU A 99 7.60 -15.10 -28.33
C LEU A 99 7.42 -14.47 -26.95
N ARG A 100 8.53 -14.16 -26.28
CA ARG A 100 8.60 -13.42 -25.01
C ARG A 100 9.43 -12.17 -25.22
N LEU A 101 9.03 -11.08 -24.56
CA LEU A 101 9.79 -9.83 -24.52
C LEU A 101 10.74 -9.87 -23.33
N ASP A 102 12.05 -9.79 -23.57
CA ASP A 102 13.07 -9.67 -22.53
C ASP A 102 13.58 -8.23 -22.51
N VAL A 103 13.60 -7.60 -21.34
CA VAL A 103 14.08 -6.23 -21.11
C VAL A 103 15.15 -6.28 -20.03
N ASP A 104 16.40 -6.03 -20.42
CA ASP A 104 17.55 -6.01 -19.51
C ASP A 104 17.87 -4.56 -19.12
N VAL A 105 17.89 -4.24 -17.83
CA VAL A 105 18.42 -2.97 -17.33
C VAL A 105 19.94 -3.08 -17.26
N THR A 106 20.62 -2.37 -18.15
CA THR A 106 22.07 -2.48 -18.32
C THR A 106 22.85 -1.48 -17.46
N ARG A 107 22.28 -0.30 -17.23
CA ARG A 107 22.91 0.78 -16.46
C ARG A 107 21.87 1.73 -15.88
N LEU A 108 22.11 2.20 -14.66
CA LEU A 108 21.41 3.31 -14.04
C LEU A 108 22.21 4.62 -14.22
N ASP A 109 21.58 5.65 -14.75
CA ASP A 109 22.11 7.02 -14.82
C ASP A 109 21.85 7.73 -13.49
N VAL A 110 22.86 7.70 -12.62
CA VAL A 110 22.76 8.21 -11.24
C VAL A 110 22.43 9.71 -11.22
N ALA A 111 22.95 10.49 -12.18
CA ALA A 111 22.70 11.92 -12.24
C ALA A 111 21.24 12.22 -12.63
N ALA A 112 20.70 11.45 -13.59
CA ALA A 112 19.29 11.55 -13.96
C ALA A 112 18.36 11.11 -12.82
N ALA A 113 18.71 10.05 -12.10
CA ALA A 113 17.95 9.59 -10.93
C ALA A 113 17.95 10.63 -9.80
N GLN A 114 19.11 11.24 -9.49
CA GLN A 114 19.23 12.30 -8.47
C GLN A 114 18.42 13.54 -8.84
N ALA A 115 18.46 13.96 -10.12
CA ALA A 115 17.72 15.14 -10.58
C ALA A 115 16.19 14.99 -10.46
N ILE A 116 15.67 13.76 -10.50
CA ILE A 116 14.24 13.46 -10.28
C ILE A 116 13.89 13.56 -8.80
N VAL A 117 14.78 13.11 -7.91
CA VAL A 117 14.58 13.17 -6.45
C VAL A 117 14.66 14.61 -5.93
N GLU A 118 15.61 15.40 -6.44
CA GLU A 118 15.83 16.78 -6.00
C GLU A 118 14.78 17.77 -6.48
N ARG A 119 13.96 17.42 -7.49
CA ARG A 119 12.98 18.31 -8.11
C ARG A 119 11.65 17.60 -8.34
N PRO A 120 10.74 17.61 -7.36
CA PRO A 120 9.44 16.93 -7.41
C PRO A 120 8.59 17.33 -8.62
N GLU A 121 8.72 18.56 -9.13
CA GLU A 121 8.03 19.01 -10.34
C GLU A 121 8.39 18.22 -11.61
N GLN A 122 9.51 17.47 -11.61
CA GLN A 122 9.89 16.59 -12.72
C GLN A 122 9.12 15.27 -12.72
N LEU A 123 8.47 14.90 -11.62
CA LEU A 123 7.57 13.75 -11.56
C LEU A 123 6.32 14.02 -12.41
N THR A 124 5.88 15.27 -12.48
CA THR A 124 4.81 15.71 -13.38
C THR A 124 5.26 15.52 -14.84
N GLY A 125 4.58 14.63 -15.56
CA GLY A 125 4.90 14.30 -16.95
C GLY A 125 5.92 13.17 -17.15
N LEU A 126 6.47 12.60 -16.07
CA LEU A 126 7.46 11.52 -16.17
C LEU A 126 6.83 10.24 -16.72
N GLN A 127 5.59 9.95 -16.33
CA GLN A 127 4.83 8.81 -16.81
C GLN A 127 4.62 8.86 -18.33
N GLU A 128 4.23 10.01 -18.88
CA GLU A 128 4.05 10.20 -20.31
C GLU A 128 5.36 10.03 -21.08
N ARG A 129 6.47 10.55 -20.53
CA ARG A 129 7.81 10.40 -21.11
C ARG A 129 8.24 8.94 -21.14
N ILE A 130 8.13 8.22 -20.01
CA ILE A 130 8.46 6.79 -19.92
C ILE A 130 7.60 5.98 -20.89
N THR A 131 6.29 6.27 -20.95
CA THR A 131 5.37 5.56 -21.85
C THR A 131 5.74 5.78 -23.32
N ALA A 132 6.10 7.01 -23.70
CA ALA A 132 6.55 7.35 -25.04
C ALA A 132 7.87 6.64 -25.39
N ASP A 133 8.86 6.65 -24.48
CA ASP A 133 10.16 6.01 -24.67
C ASP A 133 10.02 4.49 -24.85
N VAL A 134 9.23 3.83 -23.98
CA VAL A 134 8.96 2.39 -24.07
C VAL A 134 8.20 2.07 -25.36
N SER A 135 7.18 2.85 -25.72
CA SER A 135 6.40 2.63 -26.95
C SER A 135 7.28 2.74 -28.20
N ALA A 136 8.17 3.74 -28.25
CA ALA A 136 9.12 3.91 -29.33
C ALA A 136 10.10 2.74 -29.41
N ALA A 137 10.68 2.34 -28.27
CA ALA A 137 11.64 1.23 -28.19
C ALA A 137 11.01 -0.11 -28.61
N VAL A 138 9.81 -0.42 -28.12
CA VAL A 138 9.09 -1.65 -28.49
C VAL A 138 8.71 -1.63 -29.97
N ARG A 139 8.30 -0.50 -30.52
CA ARG A 139 8.00 -0.37 -31.95
C ARG A 139 9.23 -0.64 -32.80
N GLU A 140 10.37 -0.06 -32.44
CA GLU A 140 11.65 -0.32 -33.11
C GLU A 140 12.04 -1.80 -33.01
N LEU A 141 11.95 -2.38 -31.81
CA LEU A 141 12.23 -3.78 -31.56
C LEU A 141 11.41 -4.70 -32.46
N VAL A 142 10.09 -4.48 -32.54
CA VAL A 142 9.18 -5.29 -33.36
C VAL A 142 9.54 -5.19 -34.83
N VAL A 143 9.76 -3.97 -35.35
CA VAL A 143 10.13 -3.77 -36.76
C VAL A 143 11.46 -4.46 -37.06
N ARG A 144 12.46 -4.25 -36.22
CA ARG A 144 13.80 -4.83 -36.38
C ARG A 144 13.77 -6.35 -36.28
N SER A 145 13.02 -6.91 -35.33
CA SER A 145 12.84 -8.35 -35.15
C SER A 145 12.12 -8.99 -36.33
N VAL A 146 11.05 -8.37 -36.87
CA VAL A 146 10.34 -8.87 -38.05
C VAL A 146 11.27 -8.87 -39.28
N LEU A 147 11.98 -7.77 -39.54
CA LEU A 147 12.90 -7.69 -40.66
C LEU A 147 14.04 -8.71 -40.53
N ALA A 148 14.60 -8.85 -39.34
CA ALA A 148 15.63 -9.84 -39.03
C ALA A 148 15.12 -11.28 -39.23
N ALA A 149 13.91 -11.58 -38.77
CA ALA A 149 13.28 -12.89 -38.96
C ALA A 149 13.05 -13.21 -40.44
N LEU A 150 12.49 -12.27 -41.21
CA LEU A 150 12.23 -12.45 -42.63
C LEU A 150 13.54 -12.64 -43.41
N LEU A 151 14.57 -11.86 -43.09
CA LEU A 151 15.90 -12.00 -43.68
C LEU A 151 16.51 -13.36 -43.34
N GLY A 152 16.48 -13.76 -42.07
CA GLY A 152 16.99 -15.05 -41.61
C GLY A 152 16.27 -16.23 -42.26
N ALA A 153 14.93 -16.17 -42.36
CA ALA A 153 14.10 -17.17 -43.02
C ALA A 153 14.39 -17.26 -44.52
N ALA A 154 14.57 -16.12 -45.21
CA ALA A 154 14.91 -16.08 -46.62
C ALA A 154 16.32 -16.67 -46.89
N VAL A 155 17.32 -16.29 -46.07
CA VAL A 155 18.69 -16.82 -46.18
C VAL A 155 18.73 -18.32 -45.91
N ALA A 156 18.08 -18.79 -44.84
CA ALA A 156 17.99 -20.23 -44.54
C ALA A 156 17.27 -21.00 -45.65
N GLY A 157 16.12 -20.48 -46.12
CA GLY A 157 15.36 -21.05 -47.23
C GLY A 157 16.19 -21.14 -48.52
N TRP A 158 16.98 -20.11 -48.82
CA TRP A 158 17.92 -20.10 -49.94
C TRP A 158 19.05 -21.12 -49.75
N LEU A 159 19.67 -21.20 -48.58
CA LEU A 159 20.77 -22.13 -48.31
C LEU A 159 20.35 -23.60 -48.46
N VAL A 160 19.15 -23.95 -47.96
CA VAL A 160 18.61 -25.32 -47.98
C VAL A 160 18.12 -25.70 -49.38
N THR A 161 17.40 -24.81 -50.06
CA THR A 161 16.73 -25.16 -51.32
C THR A 161 17.50 -24.73 -52.57
N ARG A 162 18.49 -23.83 -52.41
CA ARG A 162 19.30 -23.19 -53.46
C ARG A 162 18.47 -22.55 -54.58
N ARG A 163 17.23 -22.13 -54.29
CA ARG A 163 16.31 -21.53 -55.27
C ARG A 163 15.65 -20.25 -54.73
N PRO A 164 15.71 -19.11 -55.45
CA PRO A 164 15.22 -17.83 -54.95
C PRO A 164 13.70 -17.82 -54.71
N ARG A 165 12.91 -18.48 -55.57
CA ARG A 165 11.45 -18.59 -55.38
C ARG A 165 11.07 -19.30 -54.08
N ARG A 166 11.89 -20.25 -53.61
CA ARG A 166 11.64 -20.98 -52.36
C ARG A 166 12.15 -20.21 -51.13
N ALA A 167 13.18 -19.39 -51.30
CA ALA A 167 13.59 -18.42 -50.27
C ALA A 167 12.48 -17.42 -49.97
N LEU A 168 11.81 -16.89 -51.01
CA LEU A 168 10.63 -16.03 -50.86
C LEU A 168 9.49 -16.77 -50.16
N LEU A 169 9.26 -18.04 -50.50
CA LEU A 169 8.24 -18.86 -49.83
C LEU A 169 8.57 -19.10 -48.34
N SER A 170 9.85 -19.34 -47.99
CA SER A 170 10.28 -19.39 -46.58
C SER A 170 10.03 -18.07 -45.85
N GLY A 171 10.33 -16.94 -46.49
CA GLY A 171 10.01 -15.61 -45.94
C GLY A 171 8.50 -15.41 -45.72
N GLY A 172 7.67 -15.79 -46.69
CA GLY A 172 6.21 -15.72 -46.58
C GLY A 172 5.64 -16.64 -45.49
N VAL A 173 6.18 -17.86 -45.35
CA VAL A 173 5.82 -18.76 -44.25
C VAL A 173 6.21 -18.18 -42.89
N CYS A 174 7.41 -17.61 -42.78
CA CYS A 174 7.85 -16.92 -41.56
C CYS A 174 6.94 -15.74 -41.22
N LEU A 175 6.56 -14.92 -42.20
CA LEU A 175 5.58 -13.85 -42.01
C LEU A 175 4.26 -14.38 -41.49
N GLY A 176 3.74 -15.46 -42.09
CA GLY A 176 2.50 -16.10 -41.62
C GLY A 176 2.60 -16.60 -40.17
N MET A 177 3.75 -17.19 -39.79
CA MET A 177 4.00 -17.61 -38.41
C MET A 177 4.07 -16.44 -37.43
N LEU A 178 4.71 -15.33 -37.82
CA LEU A 178 4.78 -14.11 -37.01
C LEU A 178 3.40 -13.46 -36.85
N VAL A 179 2.61 -13.37 -37.92
CA VAL A 179 1.23 -12.85 -37.86
C VAL A 179 0.35 -13.73 -36.98
N ALA A 180 0.47 -15.06 -37.09
CA ALA A 180 -0.25 -15.98 -36.21
C ALA A 180 0.17 -15.82 -34.75
N GLY A 181 1.47 -15.70 -34.47
CA GLY A 181 2.00 -15.46 -33.12
C GLY A 181 1.58 -14.11 -32.54
N ALA A 182 1.60 -13.05 -33.35
CA ALA A 182 1.10 -11.74 -32.94
C ALA A 182 -0.41 -11.76 -32.68
N GLY A 183 -1.17 -12.48 -33.50
CA GLY A 183 -2.60 -12.71 -33.29
C GLY A 183 -2.89 -13.41 -31.97
N THR A 184 -2.11 -14.44 -31.62
CA THR A 184 -2.23 -15.11 -30.31
C THR A 184 -1.87 -14.18 -29.15
N ALA A 185 -0.81 -13.36 -29.31
CA ALA A 185 -0.39 -12.43 -28.28
C ALA A 185 -1.45 -11.34 -28.03
N VAL A 186 -2.03 -10.78 -29.09
CA VAL A 186 -3.12 -9.77 -28.99
C VAL A 186 -4.38 -10.39 -28.39
N ALA A 187 -4.74 -11.62 -28.79
CA ALA A 187 -5.93 -12.30 -28.29
C ALA A 187 -5.82 -12.73 -26.81
N SER A 188 -4.59 -12.88 -26.31
CA SER A 188 -4.31 -13.26 -24.92
C SER A 188 -3.70 -12.13 -24.10
N TRP A 189 -3.78 -10.89 -24.61
CA TRP A 189 -3.20 -9.73 -23.96
C TRP A 189 -3.82 -9.52 -22.59
N ASN A 190 -2.98 -9.50 -21.56
CA ASN A 190 -3.35 -9.32 -20.18
C ASN A 190 -2.73 -8.02 -19.62
N PRO A 191 -3.46 -6.89 -19.65
CA PRO A 191 -2.97 -5.63 -19.13
C PRO A 191 -2.82 -5.65 -17.60
N THR A 192 -3.55 -6.51 -16.88
CA THR A 192 -3.44 -6.61 -15.41
C THR A 192 -2.19 -7.35 -14.96
N SER A 193 -1.43 -7.97 -15.87
CA SER A 193 -0.18 -8.67 -15.50
C SER A 193 0.88 -7.77 -14.85
N VAL A 194 0.87 -6.45 -15.14
CA VAL A 194 1.74 -5.44 -14.51
C VAL A 194 1.46 -5.33 -13.01
N LEU A 195 0.26 -5.70 -12.60
CA LEU A 195 -0.22 -5.63 -11.23
C LEU A 195 0.28 -6.85 -10.41
N GLU A 196 0.45 -8.00 -11.05
CA GLU A 196 0.84 -9.26 -10.39
C GLU A 196 2.19 -9.81 -10.94
N PRO A 197 3.30 -9.05 -10.85
CA PRO A 197 4.60 -9.54 -11.26
C PRO A 197 5.08 -10.65 -10.31
N LYS A 198 5.71 -11.66 -10.89
CA LYS A 198 6.46 -12.65 -10.11
C LYS A 198 7.91 -12.20 -10.00
N PHE A 199 8.35 -11.92 -8.78
CA PHE A 199 9.70 -11.47 -8.49
C PHE A 199 10.66 -12.64 -8.25
N THR A 200 11.91 -12.47 -8.65
CA THR A 200 13.00 -13.42 -8.36
C THR A 200 14.24 -12.70 -7.82
N GLY A 201 15.19 -13.44 -7.24
CA GLY A 201 16.43 -12.86 -6.70
C GLY A 201 16.21 -12.06 -5.42
N LEU A 202 16.98 -10.99 -5.22
CA LEU A 202 16.83 -10.07 -4.09
C LEU A 202 15.49 -9.31 -4.16
N LEU A 203 14.94 -9.12 -5.37
CA LEU A 203 13.60 -8.53 -5.55
C LEU A 203 12.46 -9.42 -5.03
N ALA A 204 12.68 -10.72 -4.81
CA ALA A 204 11.64 -11.60 -4.25
C ALA A 204 11.23 -11.24 -2.81
N SER A 205 12.10 -10.53 -2.10
CA SER A 205 11.84 -9.99 -0.76
C SER A 205 11.25 -8.57 -0.77
N ALA A 206 11.12 -7.95 -1.95
CA ALA A 206 10.66 -6.57 -2.13
C ALA A 206 9.13 -6.33 -2.21
N PRO A 207 8.21 -7.31 -2.33
CA PRO A 207 6.77 -7.04 -2.36
C PRO A 207 6.23 -6.24 -1.17
N SER A 208 6.94 -6.24 -0.03
CA SER A 208 6.60 -5.44 1.16
C SER A 208 7.14 -4.01 1.15
N VAL A 209 7.86 -3.58 0.10
CA VAL A 209 8.52 -2.25 0.05
C VAL A 209 7.92 -1.36 -1.06
N VAL A 210 7.16 -1.93 -1.99
CA VAL A 210 6.54 -1.19 -3.08
C VAL A 210 5.07 -1.57 -3.16
N GLY A 211 4.22 -0.74 -2.53
CA GLY A 211 2.77 -0.82 -2.62
C GLY A 211 2.32 -0.96 -4.07
N SER A 212 1.43 -1.91 -4.33
CA SER A 212 1.05 -2.28 -5.68
C SER A 212 0.20 -1.19 -6.36
N ALA A 213 0.31 -0.98 -7.67
CA ALA A 213 -0.49 0.03 -8.39
C ALA A 213 -2.03 -0.20 -8.41
N ARG A 214 -2.57 -1.18 -7.64
CA ARG A 214 -3.99 -1.21 -7.27
C ARG A 214 -4.33 -0.20 -6.17
N SER A 215 -3.36 0.19 -5.35
CA SER A 215 -3.46 1.17 -4.25
C SER A 215 -3.54 2.62 -4.74
N ILE A 216 -4.02 2.85 -5.98
CA ILE A 216 -4.21 4.20 -6.53
C ILE A 216 -5.60 4.32 -7.18
N VAL A 217 -6.17 3.23 -7.69
CA VAL A 217 -7.48 3.23 -8.36
C VAL A 217 -8.59 2.74 -7.42
N THR A 218 -8.24 2.00 -6.36
CA THR A 218 -9.20 1.56 -5.34
C THR A 218 -9.51 2.67 -4.32
N GLU A 219 -8.61 3.66 -4.17
CA GLU A 219 -8.77 4.84 -3.30
C GLU A 219 -9.93 5.77 -3.69
N PHE A 220 -10.35 5.83 -4.96
CA PHE A 220 -11.39 6.78 -5.38
C PHE A 220 -12.82 6.37 -4.97
N ASP A 221 -13.11 5.07 -4.90
CA ASP A 221 -14.41 4.58 -4.42
C ASP A 221 -14.50 4.63 -2.89
N VAL A 222 -13.36 4.48 -2.19
CA VAL A 222 -13.25 4.72 -0.74
C VAL A 222 -13.53 6.19 -0.42
N TYR A 223 -12.94 7.13 -1.17
CA TYR A 223 -13.14 8.58 -0.99
C TYR A 223 -14.62 9.02 -1.09
N GLY A 224 -15.41 8.36 -1.95
CA GLY A 224 -16.85 8.62 -2.08
C GLY A 224 -17.67 8.09 -0.90
N GLU A 225 -17.25 6.98 -0.30
CA GLU A 225 -17.84 6.47 0.95
C GLU A 225 -17.41 7.27 2.18
N GLU A 226 -16.18 7.79 2.22
CA GLU A 226 -15.64 8.65 3.29
C GLU A 226 -16.47 9.93 3.47
N LEU A 227 -16.87 10.58 2.37
CA LEU A 227 -17.74 11.77 2.41
C LEU A 227 -19.15 11.46 2.94
N ALA A 228 -19.69 10.27 2.64
CA ALA A 228 -20.99 9.85 3.16
C ALA A 228 -20.91 9.46 4.65
N LYS A 229 -19.78 8.91 5.08
CA LYS A 229 -19.49 8.51 6.47
C LYS A 229 -19.25 9.72 7.37
N LEU A 230 -18.56 10.76 6.90
CA LEU A 230 -18.36 12.01 7.65
C LEU A 230 -19.71 12.66 8.04
N VAL A 231 -20.65 12.72 7.09
CA VAL A 231 -21.99 13.30 7.32
C VAL A 231 -22.83 12.43 8.28
N THR A 232 -22.69 11.11 8.20
CA THR A 232 -23.46 10.17 9.03
C THR A 232 -22.91 10.12 10.47
N ASN A 233 -21.59 10.14 10.64
CA ASN A 233 -20.93 10.16 11.94
C ASN A 233 -21.20 11.46 12.71
N VAL A 234 -21.25 12.62 12.04
CA VAL A 234 -21.63 13.90 12.67
C VAL A 234 -23.05 13.86 13.25
N THR A 235 -24.00 13.20 12.57
CA THR A 235 -25.36 13.04 13.11
C THR A 235 -25.43 12.06 14.29
N THR A 236 -24.62 11.01 14.31
CA THR A 236 -24.60 10.03 15.41
C THR A 236 -23.88 10.56 16.65
N LEU A 237 -22.80 11.35 16.49
CA LEU A 237 -22.14 12.07 17.59
C LEU A 237 -23.15 12.99 18.33
N TYR A 238 -24.07 13.62 17.59
CA TYR A 238 -25.10 14.50 18.14
C TYR A 238 -26.14 13.74 18.99
N GLU A 239 -26.53 12.53 18.58
CA GLU A 239 -27.48 11.72 19.35
C GLU A 239 -26.83 11.13 20.61
N THR A 240 -25.58 10.67 20.54
CA THR A 240 -24.88 10.04 21.68
C THR A 240 -24.47 11.04 22.75
N ALA A 241 -23.97 12.23 22.38
CA ALA A 241 -23.59 13.28 23.32
C ALA A 241 -24.75 13.73 24.23
N SER A 242 -26.00 13.58 23.77
CA SER A 242 -27.20 13.91 24.54
C SER A 242 -27.50 12.95 25.71
N THR A 243 -26.78 11.82 25.79
CA THR A 243 -27.01 10.75 26.78
C THR A 243 -25.87 10.58 27.79
N LEU A 244 -24.78 11.35 27.65
CA LEU A 244 -23.62 11.29 28.54
C LEU A 244 -23.93 11.81 29.95
N PRO A 245 -23.19 11.37 30.99
CA PRO A 245 -23.24 11.94 32.33
C PRO A 245 -23.11 13.48 32.30
N THR A 246 -23.88 14.17 33.14
CA THR A 246 -23.94 15.64 33.18
C THR A 246 -22.65 16.25 33.75
N PHE A 247 -21.58 16.24 32.97
CA PHE A 247 -20.48 17.18 33.10
C PHE A 247 -20.73 18.31 32.09
N SER A 248 -20.97 19.51 32.61
CA SER A 248 -21.05 20.73 31.81
C SER A 248 -19.76 21.50 32.07
N PRO A 249 -18.83 21.57 31.10
CA PRO A 249 -17.59 22.31 31.26
C PRO A 249 -17.90 23.76 31.68
N ASP A 250 -17.23 24.25 32.72
CA ASP A 250 -17.28 25.67 33.11
C ASP A 250 -16.39 26.47 32.14
N PRO A 251 -16.64 27.76 31.86
CA PRO A 251 -15.66 28.66 31.26
C PRO A 251 -14.20 28.55 31.79
N GLY A 252 -14.00 28.09 33.03
CA GLY A 252 -12.69 27.80 33.61
C GLY A 252 -12.01 26.50 33.15
N THR A 253 -12.60 25.70 32.26
CA THR A 253 -12.03 24.43 31.79
C THR A 253 -11.18 24.63 30.54
N VAL A 254 -9.98 24.04 30.52
CA VAL A 254 -9.13 23.88 29.33
C VAL A 254 -9.41 22.52 28.70
N ARG A 255 -9.59 22.49 27.38
CA ARG A 255 -9.86 21.26 26.62
C ARG A 255 -8.64 20.86 25.82
N VAL A 256 -8.10 19.70 26.12
CA VAL A 256 -6.93 19.13 25.46
C VAL A 256 -7.37 17.97 24.58
N LEU A 257 -7.04 18.02 23.30
CA LEU A 257 -7.21 16.88 22.40
C LEU A 257 -5.94 16.02 22.45
N HIS A 258 -6.01 14.82 23.01
CA HIS A 258 -4.89 13.87 23.05
C HIS A 258 -4.98 12.90 21.88
N VAL A 259 -3.94 12.93 21.04
CA VAL A 259 -3.76 12.06 19.87
C VAL A 259 -2.41 11.37 19.95
N SER A 260 -2.28 10.25 19.24
CA SER A 260 -1.02 9.49 19.16
C SER A 260 -1.08 8.50 18.00
N ASP A 261 0.08 8.03 17.55
CA ASP A 261 0.21 6.88 16.65
C ASP A 261 -0.65 7.07 15.38
N ILE A 262 -0.45 8.21 14.72
CA ILE A 262 -1.16 8.62 13.51
C ILE A 262 -0.67 7.84 12.29
N HIS A 263 0.62 7.46 12.26
CA HIS A 263 1.23 6.59 11.24
C HIS A 263 0.78 6.93 9.81
N LEU A 264 0.97 8.19 9.41
CA LEU A 264 0.65 8.68 8.06
C LEU A 264 -0.78 8.48 7.55
N ASN A 265 -1.78 8.25 8.43
CA ASN A 265 -3.17 8.17 7.96
C ASN A 265 -3.75 9.57 7.67
N PRO A 266 -4.04 9.95 6.40
CA PRO A 266 -4.58 11.27 6.08
C PRO A 266 -5.97 11.52 6.65
N ALA A 267 -6.77 10.46 6.83
CA ALA A 267 -8.12 10.59 7.40
C ALA A 267 -8.08 11.04 8.87
N ALA A 268 -6.98 10.79 9.59
CA ALA A 268 -6.81 11.27 10.96
C ALA A 268 -6.89 12.79 11.04
N TRP A 269 -6.34 13.52 10.05
CA TRP A 269 -6.37 14.99 10.07
C TRP A 269 -7.79 15.56 10.01
N ASP A 270 -8.69 14.96 9.24
CA ASP A 270 -10.08 15.38 9.16
C ASP A 270 -10.83 15.11 10.47
N VAL A 271 -10.54 13.98 11.14
CA VAL A 271 -11.08 13.64 12.47
C VAL A 271 -10.57 14.63 13.52
N ILE A 272 -9.26 14.88 13.56
CA ILE A 272 -8.60 15.81 14.49
C ILE A 272 -9.18 17.23 14.30
N ARG A 273 -9.28 17.71 13.04
CA ARG A 273 -9.86 19.02 12.73
C ARG A 273 -11.31 19.11 13.20
N SER A 274 -12.11 18.10 12.86
CA SER A 274 -13.53 18.05 13.24
C SER A 274 -13.72 18.08 14.76
N LEU A 275 -12.91 17.32 15.51
CA LEU A 275 -13.03 17.26 16.97
C LEU A 275 -12.45 18.50 17.65
N THR A 276 -11.37 19.07 17.10
CA THR A 276 -10.82 20.36 17.54
C THR A 276 -11.89 21.46 17.42
N GLU A 277 -12.57 21.54 16.28
CA GLU A 277 -13.66 22.51 16.06
C GLU A 277 -14.88 22.21 16.94
N GLN A 278 -15.33 20.95 17.02
CA GLN A 278 -16.57 20.60 17.73
C GLN A 278 -16.44 20.76 19.24
N TYR A 279 -15.33 20.29 19.82
CA TYR A 279 -15.09 20.42 21.25
C TYR A 279 -14.51 21.79 21.62
N GLN A 280 -14.08 22.58 20.64
CA GLN A 280 -13.36 23.84 20.83
C GLN A 280 -12.10 23.58 21.68
N ALA A 281 -11.29 22.61 21.23
CA ALA A 281 -10.06 22.24 21.92
C ALA A 281 -9.10 23.45 21.95
N ASP A 282 -8.57 23.73 23.13
CA ASP A 282 -7.64 24.85 23.37
C ASP A 282 -6.21 24.49 22.93
N VAL A 283 -5.87 23.20 22.93
CA VAL A 283 -4.58 22.65 22.50
C VAL A 283 -4.74 21.20 22.05
N ILE A 284 -3.94 20.80 21.08
CA ILE A 284 -3.77 19.40 20.66
C ILE A 284 -2.43 18.93 21.19
N ILE A 285 -2.41 17.79 21.88
CA ILE A 285 -1.18 17.13 22.33
C ILE A 285 -1.06 15.80 21.58
N ASP A 286 -0.02 15.70 20.76
CA ASP A 286 0.37 14.50 20.03
C ASP A 286 1.53 13.82 20.75
N SER A 287 1.28 12.62 21.27
CA SER A 287 2.29 11.82 21.96
C SER A 287 3.20 11.02 21.03
N GLY A 288 3.24 11.32 19.73
CA GLY A 288 4.26 10.83 18.79
C GLY A 288 3.77 9.75 17.84
N ASP A 289 4.71 9.27 17.01
CA ASP A 289 4.47 8.36 15.89
C ASP A 289 3.54 8.97 14.84
N LEU A 290 3.98 10.14 14.35
CA LEU A 290 3.33 10.82 13.23
C LEU A 290 3.63 10.12 11.90
N MET A 291 4.85 9.58 11.76
CA MET A 291 5.36 8.95 10.55
C MET A 291 5.48 7.43 10.68
N ASP A 292 5.52 6.70 9.56
CA ASP A 292 5.81 5.27 9.55
C ASP A 292 7.32 4.96 9.51
N HIS A 293 8.08 5.71 8.71
CA HIS A 293 9.51 5.43 8.48
C HIS A 293 10.42 6.60 8.85
N GLY A 294 9.88 7.72 9.32
CA GLY A 294 10.61 8.93 9.69
C GLY A 294 11.50 9.51 8.58
N THR A 295 11.15 9.32 7.31
CA THR A 295 11.94 9.75 6.15
C THR A 295 11.51 11.12 5.64
N SER A 296 12.39 11.83 4.93
CA SER A 296 12.06 13.13 4.34
C SER A 296 10.93 13.08 3.30
N ALA A 297 10.64 11.90 2.73
CA ALA A 297 9.55 11.72 1.78
C ALA A 297 8.17 11.84 2.44
N GLU A 298 8.09 11.56 3.75
CA GLU A 298 6.86 11.54 4.53
C GLU A 298 6.55 12.94 5.11
N ASN A 299 7.54 13.82 5.21
CA ASN A 299 7.47 15.13 5.85
C ASN A 299 6.35 16.06 5.32
N ALA A 300 5.87 15.86 4.10
CA ALA A 300 4.72 16.62 3.58
C ALA A 300 3.46 16.43 4.43
N PHE A 301 3.33 15.29 5.12
CA PHE A 301 2.23 14.97 6.00
C PHE A 301 2.13 15.91 7.22
N ALA A 302 3.27 16.37 7.75
CA ALA A 302 3.31 17.35 8.85
C ALA A 302 2.73 18.71 8.44
N GLY A 303 2.62 19.00 7.14
CA GLY A 303 2.05 20.24 6.61
C GLY A 303 0.60 20.47 7.03
N GLU A 304 -0.18 19.41 7.31
CA GLU A 304 -1.59 19.56 7.71
C GLU A 304 -1.76 20.18 9.11
N ILE A 305 -0.70 20.15 9.95
CA ILE A 305 -0.72 20.71 11.31
C ILE A 305 -1.10 22.21 11.27
N GLU A 306 -0.59 22.97 10.29
CA GLU A 306 -0.87 24.40 10.14
C GLU A 306 -2.36 24.72 9.89
N THR A 307 -3.14 23.71 9.48
CA THR A 307 -4.56 23.86 9.14
C THR A 307 -5.51 23.64 10.32
N LEU A 308 -5.01 23.13 11.45
CA LEU A 308 -5.85 22.69 12.57
C LEU A 308 -6.42 23.85 13.40
N GLY A 309 -5.85 25.05 13.30
CA GLY A 309 -6.38 26.26 13.96
C GLY A 309 -6.20 26.30 15.48
N ALA A 310 -5.51 25.33 16.08
CA ALA A 310 -5.14 25.27 17.50
C ALA A 310 -3.63 25.02 17.66
N PRO A 311 -3.01 25.40 18.80
CA PRO A 311 -1.64 25.01 19.13
C PRO A 311 -1.48 23.48 19.11
N TYR A 312 -0.40 23.00 18.49
CA TYR A 312 -0.11 21.58 18.32
C TYR A 312 1.19 21.22 19.06
N VAL A 313 1.06 20.68 20.26
CA VAL A 313 2.20 20.20 21.05
C VAL A 313 2.54 18.79 20.59
N TRP A 314 3.80 18.53 20.32
CA TRP A 314 4.25 17.25 19.78
C TRP A 314 5.53 16.77 20.47
N VAL A 315 5.60 15.47 20.77
CA VAL A 315 6.85 14.77 21.10
C VAL A 315 7.18 13.76 20.01
N ARG A 316 8.46 13.51 19.81
CA ARG A 316 8.94 12.50 18.85
C ARG A 316 8.59 11.10 19.36
N GLY A 317 7.99 10.26 18.51
CA GLY A 317 7.85 8.81 18.75
C GLY A 317 8.99 7.98 18.18
N ASN A 318 8.93 6.67 18.35
CA ASN A 318 10.00 5.76 17.92
C ASN A 318 10.04 5.52 16.41
N HIS A 319 8.99 5.90 15.66
CA HIS A 319 8.96 5.94 14.20
C HIS A 319 9.29 7.32 13.62
N ASP A 320 9.39 8.34 14.46
CA ASP A 320 9.73 9.69 14.06
C ASP A 320 11.23 9.94 14.16
N SER A 321 11.84 10.45 13.10
CA SER A 321 13.27 10.78 13.11
C SER A 321 13.51 12.25 13.47
N LEU A 322 14.78 12.63 13.64
CA LEU A 322 15.16 14.07 13.67
C LEU A 322 14.82 14.81 12.37
N VAL A 323 14.61 14.10 11.25
CA VAL A 323 14.12 14.69 10.00
C VAL A 323 12.63 14.97 10.09
N THR A 324 11.85 14.09 10.72
CA THR A 324 10.44 14.33 11.05
C THR A 324 10.29 15.51 11.98
N GLN A 325 11.03 15.53 13.09
CA GLN A 325 10.96 16.62 14.07
C GLN A 325 11.17 17.98 13.42
N ARG A 326 12.19 18.13 12.56
CA ARG A 326 12.45 19.39 11.86
C ARG A 326 11.32 19.79 10.90
N ALA A 327 10.53 18.84 10.40
CA ALA A 327 9.37 19.13 9.57
C ALA A 327 8.18 19.59 10.41
N VAL A 328 7.99 19.02 11.61
CA VAL A 328 7.00 19.49 12.58
C VAL A 328 7.36 20.89 13.09
N GLU A 329 8.64 21.13 13.42
CA GLU A 329 9.15 22.46 13.84
C GLU A 329 8.95 23.57 12.78
N GLN A 330 8.72 23.21 11.51
CA GLN A 330 8.48 24.18 10.43
C GLN A 330 7.02 24.65 10.36
N GLN A 331 6.11 23.99 11.07
CA GLN A 331 4.68 24.36 11.06
C GLN A 331 4.43 25.49 12.06
N GLU A 332 3.65 26.50 11.66
CA GLU A 332 3.53 27.76 12.40
C GLU A 332 2.94 27.60 13.81
N ASN A 333 2.01 26.67 13.99
CA ASN A 333 1.31 26.38 15.25
C ASN A 333 1.88 25.16 16.00
N ALA A 334 2.97 24.56 15.53
CA ALA A 334 3.59 23.41 16.20
C ALA A 334 4.58 23.82 17.30
N ILE A 335 4.50 23.13 18.44
CA ILE A 335 5.43 23.24 19.56
C ILE A 335 6.03 21.86 19.81
N VAL A 336 7.26 21.68 19.36
CA VAL A 336 8.02 20.45 19.63
C VAL A 336 8.60 20.50 21.04
N LEU A 337 8.30 19.49 21.84
CA LEU A 337 8.90 19.28 23.15
C LEU A 337 9.89 18.12 23.07
N ASP A 338 11.16 18.40 23.39
CA ASP A 338 12.21 17.40 23.47
C ASP A 338 13.15 17.75 24.62
N ARG A 339 13.76 16.72 25.23
CA ARG A 339 14.74 16.86 26.31
C ARG A 339 14.26 17.70 27.50
N GLY A 340 13.00 17.53 27.91
CA GLY A 340 12.42 18.23 29.05
C GLY A 340 12.16 19.72 28.77
N ALA A 341 12.02 20.09 27.50
CA ALA A 341 11.48 21.38 27.12
C ALA A 341 10.05 21.54 27.65
N THR A 342 9.69 22.79 27.97
CA THR A 342 8.40 23.15 28.55
C THR A 342 7.75 24.27 27.74
N THR A 343 6.42 24.24 27.64
CA THR A 343 5.61 25.32 27.06
C THR A 343 4.41 25.60 27.94
N GLU A 344 3.91 26.83 27.93
CA GLU A 344 2.64 27.19 28.56
C GLU A 344 1.58 27.48 27.52
N ILE A 345 0.43 26.80 27.60
CA ILE A 345 -0.68 26.96 26.67
C ILE A 345 -1.99 26.94 27.46
N ALA A 346 -2.83 27.96 27.25
CA ALA A 346 -4.13 28.11 27.89
C ALA A 346 -4.12 28.07 29.44
N GLY A 347 -2.96 28.30 30.08
CA GLY A 347 -2.78 28.21 31.54
C GLY A 347 -2.17 26.89 32.02
N LEU A 348 -1.94 25.93 31.12
CA LEU A 348 -1.30 24.66 31.42
C LEU A 348 0.18 24.69 31.05
N THR A 349 1.04 24.22 31.96
CA THR A 349 2.46 23.94 31.74
C THR A 349 2.63 22.52 31.25
N ILE A 350 3.17 22.37 30.04
CA ILE A 350 3.36 21.09 29.37
C ILE A 350 4.85 20.84 29.19
N ALA A 351 5.35 19.70 29.64
CA ALA A 351 6.72 19.25 29.44
C ALA A 351 6.77 18.03 28.52
N GLY A 352 7.85 17.85 27.75
CA GLY A 352 7.97 16.68 26.89
C GLY A 352 9.39 16.22 26.59
N TRP A 353 9.51 14.95 26.23
CA TRP A 353 10.76 14.30 25.85
C TRP A 353 10.52 13.41 24.64
N GLY A 354 11.31 13.62 23.58
CA GLY A 354 11.20 12.82 22.37
C GLY A 354 11.91 11.47 22.51
N ASP A 355 11.33 10.45 21.91
CA ASP A 355 11.83 9.08 21.97
C ASP A 355 13.33 9.00 21.60
N PRO A 356 14.18 8.32 22.41
CA PRO A 356 15.60 8.18 22.20
C PRO A 356 15.93 7.12 21.13
N VAL A 357 14.98 6.27 20.74
CA VAL A 357 15.17 5.15 19.82
C VAL A 357 14.42 5.39 18.51
N PHE A 358 15.13 5.28 17.39
CA PHE A 358 14.52 5.32 16.08
C PHE A 358 14.43 3.91 15.49
N THR A 359 13.33 3.22 15.76
CA THR A 359 13.13 1.81 15.40
C THR A 359 13.12 1.47 13.91
N PRO A 360 12.74 2.36 12.96
CA PRO A 360 12.80 2.05 11.53
C PRO A 360 14.21 1.72 11.01
N ASP A 361 15.28 2.13 11.71
CA ASP A 361 16.65 1.76 11.31
C ASP A 361 17.00 0.28 11.60
N ARG A 362 16.19 -0.40 12.44
CA ARG A 362 16.33 -1.81 12.87
C ARG A 362 17.73 -2.16 13.37
N THR A 363 18.49 -1.20 13.88
CA THR A 363 19.88 -1.40 14.31
C THR A 363 20.03 -1.76 15.79
N THR A 364 18.95 -1.58 16.57
CA THR A 364 18.96 -1.72 18.02
C THR A 364 18.14 -2.94 18.44
N ASP A 365 18.72 -3.79 19.29
CA ASP A 365 18.04 -4.98 19.83
C ASP A 365 16.98 -4.55 20.87
N GLN A 366 15.82 -5.22 20.93
CA GLN A 366 14.70 -4.82 21.81
C GLN A 366 15.07 -4.68 23.30
N GLY A 367 15.93 -5.58 23.82
CA GLY A 367 16.37 -5.49 25.22
C GLY A 367 17.24 -4.26 25.53
N SER A 368 17.86 -3.67 24.50
CA SER A 368 18.54 -2.37 24.64
C SER A 368 17.60 -1.18 24.48
N VAL A 369 16.46 -1.33 23.78
CA VAL A 369 15.45 -0.26 23.64
C VAL A 369 14.83 0.07 24.99
N GLU A 370 14.32 -0.92 25.71
CA GLU A 370 13.69 -0.69 27.03
C GLU A 370 14.65 -0.03 28.04
N GLU A 371 15.94 -0.38 28.00
CA GLU A 371 16.96 0.25 28.85
C GLU A 371 17.18 1.73 28.46
N LEU A 372 17.24 2.02 27.16
CA LEU A 372 17.39 3.38 26.66
C LEU A 372 16.17 4.25 27.02
N GLU A 373 14.96 3.70 26.89
CA GLU A 373 13.72 4.39 27.29
C GLU A 373 13.72 4.72 28.78
N ARG A 374 14.07 3.75 29.61
CA ARG A 374 14.13 3.95 31.06
C ARG A 374 15.20 4.96 31.45
N GLN A 375 16.37 4.92 30.81
CA GLN A 375 17.43 5.90 31.04
C GLN A 375 16.96 7.31 30.63
N ALA A 376 16.34 7.46 29.46
CA ALA A 376 15.79 8.74 29.02
C ALA A 376 14.68 9.24 29.96
N GLY A 377 13.85 8.34 30.49
CA GLY A 377 12.83 8.66 31.49
C GLY A 377 13.43 9.15 32.80
N GLN A 378 14.52 8.53 33.26
CA GLN A 378 15.26 8.97 34.44
C GLN A 378 15.90 10.35 34.25
N GLU A 379 16.45 10.62 33.06
CA GLU A 379 17.00 11.92 32.69
C GLU A 379 15.90 13.00 32.61
N PHE A 380 14.73 12.65 32.07
CA PHE A 380 13.57 13.53 32.05
C PHE A 380 13.08 13.85 33.47
N ALA A 381 12.90 12.81 34.28
CA ALA A 381 12.51 12.94 35.68
C ALA A 381 13.51 13.81 36.47
N GLN A 382 14.82 13.63 36.25
CA GLN A 382 15.83 14.48 36.85
C GLN A 382 15.69 15.94 36.41
N THR A 383 15.47 16.19 35.11
CA THR A 383 15.27 17.53 34.56
C THR A 383 14.08 18.23 35.21
N LEU A 384 12.97 17.51 35.45
CA LEU A 384 11.80 18.06 36.12
C LEU A 384 12.05 18.35 37.61
N ARG A 385 12.73 17.45 38.33
CA ARG A 385 13.11 17.68 39.73
C ARG A 385 14.00 18.92 39.89
N GLU A 386 14.99 19.07 39.01
CA GLU A 386 15.90 20.22 39.05
C GLU A 386 15.16 21.55 38.80
N ARG A 387 14.11 21.53 37.96
CA ARG A 387 13.23 22.69 37.75
C ARG A 387 12.38 22.98 38.97
N GLU A 388 11.70 21.96 39.51
CA GLU A 388 10.85 22.10 40.72
C GLU A 388 11.65 22.57 41.94
N GLU A 389 12.90 22.10 42.10
CA GLU A 389 13.81 22.57 43.14
C GLU A 389 14.18 24.05 42.97
N ALA A 390 14.31 24.52 41.73
CA ALA A 390 14.62 25.92 41.43
C ALA A 390 13.40 26.84 41.58
N ASP A 391 12.21 26.33 41.23
CA ASP A 391 10.93 27.00 41.32
C ASP A 391 9.82 25.98 41.59
N PRO A 392 9.25 25.92 42.81
CA PRO A 392 8.20 24.96 43.16
C PRO A 392 6.93 25.07 42.29
N ASP A 393 6.68 26.26 41.71
CA ASP A 393 5.53 26.49 40.84
C ASP A 393 5.80 26.06 39.38
N SER A 394 7.01 25.56 39.06
CA SER A 394 7.41 25.12 37.72
C SER A 394 7.11 23.65 37.41
N ARG A 395 6.46 22.94 38.34
CA ARG A 395 6.01 21.56 38.14
C ARG A 395 5.02 21.52 36.96
N PRO A 396 5.21 20.66 35.95
CA PRO A 396 4.30 20.62 34.81
C PRO A 396 2.96 19.99 35.19
N ASP A 397 1.87 20.56 34.66
CA ASP A 397 0.54 19.98 34.76
C ASP A 397 0.45 18.69 33.94
N ILE A 398 1.07 18.70 32.75
CA ILE A 398 1.12 17.59 31.82
C ILE A 398 2.56 17.30 31.42
N ALA A 399 2.99 16.04 31.55
CA ALA A 399 4.22 15.57 30.91
C ALA A 399 3.93 14.59 29.78
N VAL A 400 4.70 14.64 28.69
CA VAL A 400 4.45 13.88 27.47
C VAL A 400 5.69 13.08 27.09
N ALA A 401 5.51 11.78 26.86
CA ALA A 401 6.55 10.86 26.38
C ALA A 401 5.90 9.75 25.57
N HIS A 402 6.46 9.41 24.41
CA HIS A 402 5.83 8.43 23.51
C HIS A 402 5.73 7.04 24.14
N GLU A 403 6.82 6.53 24.70
CA GLU A 403 6.90 5.19 25.28
C GLU A 403 6.43 5.14 26.76
N PRO A 404 5.48 4.25 27.13
CA PRO A 404 5.03 4.09 28.51
C PRO A 404 6.14 3.71 29.49
N THR A 405 7.23 3.10 29.01
CA THR A 405 8.41 2.80 29.85
C THR A 405 9.08 4.08 30.34
N MET A 406 9.29 5.04 29.44
CA MET A 406 9.82 6.36 29.79
C MET A 406 8.83 7.12 30.68
N ALA A 407 7.55 7.12 30.31
CA ALA A 407 6.50 7.85 30.98
C ALA A 407 6.36 7.49 32.47
N ARG A 408 6.55 6.21 32.84
CA ARG A 408 6.46 5.74 34.23
C ARG A 408 7.55 6.28 35.15
N GLU A 409 8.70 6.69 34.62
CA GLU A 409 9.77 7.31 35.42
C GLU A 409 9.40 8.71 35.94
N LEU A 410 8.31 9.29 35.41
CA LEU A 410 7.78 10.61 35.79
C LEU A 410 6.77 10.57 36.96
N ASP A 411 6.58 9.40 37.57
CA ASP A 411 5.67 9.22 38.70
C ASP A 411 6.01 10.17 39.87
N GLY A 412 5.01 10.93 40.31
CA GLY A 412 5.11 11.97 41.32
C GLY A 412 5.64 13.32 40.83
N LEU A 413 6.00 13.47 39.54
CA LEU A 413 6.57 14.71 39.00
C LEU A 413 5.60 15.52 38.12
N ALA A 414 4.50 14.91 37.67
CA ALA A 414 3.38 15.57 37.02
C ALA A 414 2.08 14.91 37.51
N ASP A 415 0.96 15.63 37.50
CA ASP A 415 -0.33 15.04 37.89
C ASP A 415 -0.92 14.20 36.75
N LEU A 416 -0.61 14.55 35.50
CA LEU A 416 -0.98 13.83 34.29
C LEU A 416 0.25 13.55 33.40
N VAL A 417 0.38 12.31 32.95
CA VAL A 417 1.37 11.90 31.95
C VAL A 417 0.66 11.30 30.75
N LEU A 418 0.97 11.79 29.55
CA LEU A 418 0.40 11.35 28.28
C LEU A 418 1.42 10.55 27.48
N SER A 419 0.99 9.42 26.92
CA SER A 419 1.83 8.48 26.20
C SER A 419 1.07 7.75 25.08
N GLY A 420 1.77 6.98 24.26
CA GLY A 420 1.26 6.28 23.07
C GLY A 420 1.90 4.90 22.89
N HIS A 421 2.39 4.61 21.68
CA HIS A 421 3.22 3.48 21.29
C HIS A 421 2.52 2.11 21.25
N THR A 422 1.68 1.81 22.23
CA THR A 422 1.08 0.47 22.39
C THR A 422 -0.12 0.23 21.47
N HIS A 423 -0.58 1.27 20.77
CA HIS A 423 -1.81 1.29 19.97
C HIS A 423 -3.07 0.85 20.74
N THR A 424 -2.99 0.78 22.07
CA THR A 424 -4.05 0.28 22.94
C THR A 424 -4.29 1.30 24.04
N ARG A 425 -5.47 1.92 24.04
CA ARG A 425 -5.83 2.89 25.08
C ARG A 425 -5.78 2.23 26.46
N SER A 426 -5.11 2.87 27.41
CA SER A 426 -5.16 2.49 28.82
C SER A 426 -4.98 3.68 29.75
N THR A 427 -5.46 3.56 30.98
CA THR A 427 -5.31 4.59 32.02
C THR A 427 -4.98 3.92 33.34
N GLU A 428 -3.93 4.38 34.00
CA GLU A 428 -3.53 3.91 35.33
C GLU A 428 -3.12 5.08 36.24
N VAL A 429 -3.28 4.89 37.55
CA VAL A 429 -2.71 5.80 38.55
C VAL A 429 -1.51 5.11 39.17
N LEU A 430 -0.34 5.71 39.00
CA LEU A 430 0.94 5.19 39.47
C LEU A 430 1.09 5.38 41.00
N PRO A 431 2.02 4.66 41.67
CA PRO A 431 2.18 4.71 43.12
C PRO A 431 2.42 6.11 43.72
N GLY A 432 3.04 7.02 42.98
CA GLY A 432 3.29 8.41 43.35
C GLY A 432 2.10 9.35 43.11
N GLY A 433 0.98 8.83 42.58
CA GLY A 433 -0.26 9.57 42.38
C GLY A 433 -0.42 10.16 40.98
N THR A 434 0.59 10.02 40.11
CA THR A 434 0.50 10.45 38.70
C THR A 434 -0.48 9.58 37.93
N ARG A 435 -1.38 10.20 37.17
CA ARG A 435 -2.22 9.49 36.20
C ARG A 435 -1.48 9.36 34.87
N LEU A 436 -1.20 8.12 34.46
CA LEU A 436 -0.65 7.80 33.15
C LEU A 436 -1.81 7.44 32.21
N MET A 437 -1.94 8.17 31.10
CA MET A 437 -2.89 7.88 30.03
C MET A 437 -2.10 7.51 28.77
N VAL A 438 -2.23 6.25 28.35
CA VAL A 438 -1.69 5.75 27.09
C VAL A 438 -2.79 5.80 26.05
N GLN A 439 -2.55 6.52 24.96
CA GLN A 439 -3.50 6.67 23.87
C GLN A 439 -3.47 5.45 22.95
N GLY A 440 -4.62 5.12 22.37
CA GLY A 440 -4.69 4.20 21.24
C GLY A 440 -4.20 4.85 19.94
N SER A 441 -4.43 4.20 18.81
CA SER A 441 -4.03 4.76 17.52
C SER A 441 -5.07 5.74 16.98
N THR A 442 -4.70 7.02 16.83
CA THR A 442 -5.52 8.02 16.12
C THR A 442 -5.50 7.79 14.61
N GLY A 443 -4.45 7.17 14.08
CA GLY A 443 -4.42 6.71 12.70
C GLY A 443 -5.29 5.49 12.43
N GLY A 444 -5.80 4.80 13.46
CA GLY A 444 -6.23 3.41 13.31
C GLY A 444 -5.08 2.56 12.72
N ALA A 445 -5.35 1.35 12.24
CA ALA A 445 -4.31 0.58 11.54
C ALA A 445 -3.80 1.28 10.25
N GLY A 446 -4.24 2.51 9.92
CA GLY A 446 -3.70 3.34 8.84
C GLY A 446 -3.65 2.63 7.50
N LEU A 447 -2.59 2.90 6.73
CA LEU A 447 -2.25 2.11 5.54
C LEU A 447 -1.72 0.71 5.91
N ARG A 448 -1.33 0.46 7.17
CA ARG A 448 -0.85 -0.85 7.65
C ARG A 448 -1.95 -1.91 7.74
N ALA A 449 -3.22 -1.51 7.84
CA ALA A 449 -4.36 -2.41 7.61
C ALA A 449 -4.30 -3.06 6.21
N LEU A 450 -3.72 -2.36 5.23
CA LEU A 450 -3.50 -2.87 3.87
C LEU A 450 -2.28 -3.79 3.77
N GLU A 451 -1.40 -3.77 4.78
CA GLU A 451 -0.24 -4.65 4.94
C GLU A 451 -0.58 -5.96 5.68
N GLY A 452 -1.86 -6.13 6.07
CA GLY A 452 -2.39 -7.37 6.64
C GLY A 452 -2.58 -7.36 8.16
N GLU A 453 -2.47 -6.21 8.80
CA GLU A 453 -2.83 -6.04 10.22
C GLU A 453 -4.35 -5.95 10.41
N GLU A 454 -4.85 -6.36 11.58
CA GLU A 454 -6.28 -6.22 11.89
C GLU A 454 -6.66 -4.74 11.96
N PRO A 455 -7.86 -4.33 11.48
CA PRO A 455 -8.28 -2.94 11.56
C PRO A 455 -8.33 -2.47 13.02
N THR A 456 -7.34 -1.68 13.45
CA THR A 456 -7.39 -0.98 14.74
C THR A 456 -8.39 0.18 14.62
N PRO A 457 -9.30 0.35 15.58
CA PRO A 457 -10.20 1.49 15.60
C PRO A 457 -9.40 2.79 15.74
N VAL A 458 -9.95 3.87 15.19
CA VAL A 458 -9.43 5.23 15.43
C VAL A 458 -9.80 5.63 16.84
N GLN A 459 -8.79 5.86 17.68
CA GLN A 459 -8.94 6.22 19.08
C GLN A 459 -8.23 7.53 19.38
N LEU A 460 -8.95 8.47 19.97
CA LEU A 460 -8.42 9.72 20.53
C LEU A 460 -9.26 10.17 21.73
N SER A 461 -8.75 11.09 22.54
CA SER A 461 -9.43 11.48 23.78
C SER A 461 -9.46 12.99 23.98
N VAL A 462 -10.56 13.51 24.53
CA VAL A 462 -10.70 14.93 24.92
C VAL A 462 -10.60 15.01 26.44
N LEU A 463 -9.58 15.69 26.93
CA LEU A 463 -9.32 15.85 28.35
C LEU A 463 -9.82 17.24 28.81
N TYR A 464 -10.45 17.29 29.98
CA TYR A 464 -10.97 18.50 30.58
C TYR A 464 -10.17 18.81 31.85
N LEU A 465 -9.35 19.85 31.80
CA LEU A 465 -8.50 20.27 32.92
C LEU A 465 -8.98 21.60 33.48
N ASP A 466 -8.82 21.79 34.79
CA ASP A 466 -9.01 23.10 35.41
C ASP A 466 -7.90 24.06 34.97
N ARG A 467 -8.28 25.28 34.53
CA ARG A 467 -7.32 26.27 34.04
C ARG A 467 -6.38 26.80 35.12
N ASP A 468 -6.85 26.89 36.36
CA ASP A 468 -6.10 27.53 37.44
C ASP A 468 -5.26 26.51 38.22
N THR A 469 -5.71 25.25 38.31
CA THR A 469 -5.01 24.20 39.07
C THR A 469 -4.32 23.14 38.20
N GLY A 470 -4.62 23.08 36.90
CA GLY A 470 -4.12 22.02 36.02
C GLY A 470 -4.72 20.63 36.31
N GLU A 471 -5.67 20.52 37.25
CA GLU A 471 -6.23 19.23 37.66
C GLU A 471 -7.15 18.65 36.58
N LEU A 472 -6.94 17.39 36.20
CA LEU A 472 -7.84 16.67 35.30
C LEU A 472 -9.20 16.45 35.99
N GLN A 473 -10.27 16.97 35.39
CA GLN A 473 -11.64 16.88 35.91
C GLN A 473 -12.41 15.71 35.30
N ALA A 474 -12.27 15.51 33.99
CA ALA A 474 -12.94 14.47 33.22
C ALA A 474 -12.19 14.21 31.92
N TRP A 475 -12.52 13.11 31.23
CA TRP A 475 -12.15 12.92 29.83
C TRP A 475 -13.23 12.17 29.06
N ASP A 476 -13.30 12.44 27.76
CA ASP A 476 -14.14 11.72 26.82
C ASP A 476 -13.23 10.87 25.91
N ASP A 477 -13.39 9.55 26.00
CA ASP A 477 -12.77 8.60 25.10
C ASP A 477 -13.62 8.46 23.85
N ILE A 478 -13.04 8.76 22.70
CA ILE A 478 -13.70 8.68 21.40
C ILE A 478 -13.13 7.48 20.65
N GLU A 479 -13.99 6.60 20.20
CA GLU A 479 -13.63 5.46 19.36
C GLU A 479 -14.48 5.47 18.09
N LEU A 480 -13.81 5.48 16.95
CA LEU A 480 -14.44 5.32 15.64
C LEU A 480 -13.98 3.97 15.08
N GLY A 481 -14.91 3.15 14.62
CA GLY A 481 -14.60 1.85 14.05
C GLY A 481 -13.57 1.98 12.92
N GLY A 482 -12.62 1.05 12.86
CA GLY A 482 -11.53 1.07 11.88
C GLY A 482 -12.02 0.97 10.44
N LEU A 483 -11.12 1.04 9.45
CA LEU A 483 -11.44 1.00 8.02
C LEU A 483 -12.50 -0.08 7.70
N GLY A 484 -13.70 0.35 7.30
CA GLY A 484 -14.83 -0.52 6.94
C GLY A 484 -15.90 -0.73 8.03
N GLN A 485 -15.76 -0.14 9.21
CA GLN A 485 -16.75 -0.20 10.30
C GLN A 485 -17.54 1.12 10.42
N THR A 486 -18.77 1.07 10.97
CA THR A 486 -19.69 2.23 11.07
C THR A 486 -20.05 2.58 12.51
N THR A 487 -19.21 2.22 13.48
CA THR A 487 -19.45 2.48 14.90
C THR A 487 -18.73 3.76 15.32
N ALA A 488 -19.41 4.62 16.07
CA ALA A 488 -18.82 5.76 16.75
C ALA A 488 -19.29 5.69 18.21
N GLU A 489 -18.34 5.57 19.13
CA GLU A 489 -18.58 5.46 20.56
C GLU A 489 -17.87 6.62 21.28
N ILE A 490 -18.58 7.21 22.24
CA ILE A 490 -18.03 8.21 23.15
C ILE A 490 -18.29 7.72 24.57
N SER A 491 -17.22 7.58 25.34
CA SER A 491 -17.27 7.15 26.74
C SER A 491 -16.71 8.26 27.62
N ARG A 492 -17.57 8.83 28.47
CA ARG A 492 -17.17 9.89 29.42
C ARG A 492 -16.76 9.29 30.75
N HIS A 493 -15.63 9.74 31.25
CA HIS A 493 -15.06 9.34 32.52
C HIS A 493 -14.84 10.57 33.42
N LEU A 494 -15.16 10.43 34.71
CA LEU A 494 -14.85 11.45 35.72
C LEU A 494 -13.54 11.10 36.40
N ALA A 495 -12.65 12.09 36.58
CA ALA A 495 -11.34 11.87 37.21
C ALA A 495 -11.41 11.36 38.65
N SER A 496 -12.54 11.60 39.33
CA SER A 496 -12.83 11.11 40.69
C SER A 496 -13.26 9.64 40.74
N GLU A 497 -13.59 9.01 39.61
CA GLU A 497 -14.00 7.61 39.56
C GLU A 497 -12.77 6.69 39.47
N PRO A 498 -12.76 5.53 40.17
CA PRO A 498 -11.66 4.57 40.08
C PRO A 498 -11.58 3.97 38.66
N PRO A 499 -10.38 3.68 38.14
CA PRO A 499 -10.21 3.15 36.79
C PRO A 499 -10.94 1.81 36.63
N VAL A 500 -11.67 1.68 35.52
CA VAL A 500 -12.32 0.43 35.11
C VAL A 500 -11.25 -0.46 34.47
N PRO A 501 -11.05 -1.71 34.90
CA PRO A 501 -10.08 -2.61 34.29
C PRO A 501 -10.45 -2.90 32.81
N PRO A 502 -9.47 -3.22 31.93
CA PRO A 502 -9.75 -3.54 30.54
C PRO A 502 -10.75 -4.70 30.46
N GLU A 503 -11.78 -4.57 29.61
CA GLU A 503 -12.71 -5.67 29.38
C GLU A 503 -11.97 -6.83 28.69
N GLU A 504 -11.63 -7.87 29.45
CA GLU A 504 -11.29 -9.16 28.88
C GLU A 504 -12.53 -9.73 28.16
N GLY A 505 -12.49 -9.71 26.82
CA GLY A 505 -13.37 -10.39 25.87
C GLY A 505 -14.64 -11.01 26.47
N VAL A 506 -15.69 -10.20 26.61
CA VAL A 506 -17.02 -10.72 26.87
C VAL A 506 -17.47 -11.47 25.60
N SER A 507 -17.38 -12.80 25.64
CA SER A 507 -18.11 -13.66 24.71
C SER A 507 -19.56 -13.18 24.61
N PRO A 508 -20.11 -12.94 23.40
CA PRO A 508 -21.45 -12.42 23.26
C PRO A 508 -22.44 -13.41 23.90
N SER A 509 -23.01 -13.02 25.03
CA SER A 509 -24.15 -13.70 25.61
C SER A 509 -25.34 -13.47 24.67
N PRO A 510 -26.08 -14.52 24.27
CA PRO A 510 -27.02 -14.44 23.16
C PRO A 510 -28.19 -13.50 23.48
N SER A 511 -28.45 -12.54 22.59
CA SER A 511 -29.64 -11.69 22.63
C SER A 511 -30.93 -12.53 22.56
N PRO A 512 -32.00 -12.12 23.26
CA PRO A 512 -33.25 -12.87 23.31
C PRO A 512 -33.93 -12.89 21.93
N THR A 513 -34.24 -14.10 21.46
CA THR A 513 -34.87 -14.36 20.17
C THR A 513 -36.33 -13.90 20.20
N SER A 514 -36.68 -12.93 19.35
CA SER A 514 -38.08 -12.68 18.99
C SER A 514 -38.56 -13.78 18.02
N PRO A 515 -39.82 -14.25 18.10
CA PRO A 515 -40.26 -15.46 17.41
C PRO A 515 -40.52 -15.24 15.92
N THR A 516 -39.83 -16.02 15.09
CA THR A 516 -40.11 -16.19 13.65
C THR A 516 -41.45 -16.89 13.43
N PRO A 517 -42.31 -16.45 12.48
CA PRO A 517 -43.58 -17.10 12.19
C PRO A 517 -43.39 -18.44 11.46
N THR A 518 -44.01 -19.49 12.00
CA THR A 518 -44.00 -20.87 11.49
C THR A 518 -44.81 -20.99 10.19
N ALA A 519 -44.15 -21.39 9.10
CA ALA A 519 -44.81 -21.90 7.89
C ALA A 519 -45.25 -23.37 8.09
N PRO A 520 -46.44 -23.79 7.61
CA PRO A 520 -46.99 -25.11 7.91
C PRO A 520 -46.41 -26.22 7.02
N THR A 521 -46.13 -27.36 7.63
CA THR A 521 -45.68 -28.62 7.03
C THR A 521 -46.78 -29.27 6.15
N PRO A 522 -46.45 -29.84 4.97
CA PRO A 522 -47.43 -30.46 4.08
C PRO A 522 -47.84 -31.86 4.57
N THR A 523 -49.15 -32.09 4.67
CA THR A 523 -49.75 -33.42 4.87
C THR A 523 -50.32 -33.92 3.55
N ALA A 524 -49.96 -35.16 3.18
CA ALA A 524 -50.43 -35.85 1.99
C ALA A 524 -51.94 -36.17 2.05
N PRO A 525 -52.69 -36.05 0.93
CA PRO A 525 -54.03 -36.61 0.83
C PRO A 525 -54.10 -37.82 -0.11
N ALA A 526 -54.82 -38.85 0.34
CA ALA A 526 -55.34 -39.94 -0.48
C ALA A 526 -56.58 -39.48 -1.28
N THR A 527 -56.67 -39.94 -2.53
CA THR A 527 -57.84 -39.96 -3.43
C THR A 527 -58.97 -40.83 -2.83
N PRO A 528 -60.24 -40.84 -3.33
CA PRO A 528 -60.88 -40.12 -4.47
C PRO A 528 -62.21 -39.42 -4.06
N THR A 529 -62.92 -38.62 -4.88
CA THR A 529 -63.86 -39.05 -5.95
C THR A 529 -64.56 -37.80 -6.53
N VAL A 530 -64.87 -37.82 -7.83
CA VAL A 530 -65.58 -36.79 -8.63
C VAL A 530 -67.11 -36.93 -8.46
N PRO A 531 -67.90 -35.83 -8.51
CA PRO A 531 -68.66 -35.52 -9.73
C PRO A 531 -68.62 -34.04 -10.15
N SER A 532 -68.70 -33.84 -11.47
CA SER A 532 -68.86 -32.59 -12.23
C SER A 532 -70.34 -32.48 -12.69
N PRO A 533 -70.78 -31.52 -13.54
CA PRO A 533 -70.93 -30.06 -13.37
C PRO A 533 -72.38 -29.57 -13.70
N ALA A 534 -72.69 -28.28 -13.46
CA ALA A 534 -73.72 -27.55 -14.21
C ALA A 534 -73.46 -26.02 -14.20
N ALA A 535 -73.68 -25.39 -15.36
CA ALA A 535 -73.24 -24.05 -15.76
C ALA A 535 -74.38 -22.97 -15.68
N PRO A 536 -74.37 -21.85 -16.46
CA PRO A 536 -73.76 -20.54 -16.15
C PRO A 536 -74.75 -19.35 -16.30
N ARG A 537 -74.40 -18.13 -15.82
CA ARG A 537 -75.02 -16.84 -16.24
C ARG A 537 -73.98 -15.69 -16.11
N THR A 538 -73.39 -15.20 -17.21
CA THR A 538 -73.67 -13.94 -17.97
C THR A 538 -73.40 -12.63 -17.22
N SER A 539 -72.27 -11.94 -17.51
CA SER A 539 -72.11 -10.68 -18.31
C SER A 539 -72.73 -9.43 -17.66
N THR A 540 -72.10 -8.25 -17.52
CA THR A 540 -71.40 -7.38 -18.51
C THR A 540 -70.75 -6.18 -17.74
N PRO A 541 -69.86 -5.36 -18.34
CA PRO A 541 -68.87 -4.49 -17.67
C PRO A 541 -69.15 -2.97 -17.78
N THR A 542 -68.11 -2.14 -17.53
CA THR A 542 -67.81 -0.75 -18.06
C THR A 542 -67.85 0.38 -16.99
N PRO A 543 -67.10 1.51 -17.09
CA PRO A 543 -65.70 1.76 -17.51
C PRO A 543 -64.87 2.64 -16.53
N LEU A 544 -63.58 2.80 -16.88
CA LEU A 544 -62.60 3.77 -16.37
C LEU A 544 -62.99 5.25 -16.54
N GLY A 545 -62.49 6.10 -15.62
CA GLY A 545 -62.34 7.55 -15.78
C GLY A 545 -60.94 8.02 -15.34
N PRO A 546 -60.43 9.15 -15.85
CA PRO A 546 -59.00 9.38 -16.05
C PRO A 546 -58.32 10.28 -14.99
N SER A 547 -56.99 10.22 -15.01
CA SER A 547 -56.00 11.01 -14.28
C SER A 547 -56.07 12.53 -14.54
N PRO A 548 -55.75 13.39 -13.56
CA PRO A 548 -55.34 14.77 -13.81
C PRO A 548 -53.84 15.00 -13.54
N ALA A 549 -53.24 15.83 -14.41
CA ALA A 549 -51.91 16.41 -14.30
C ALA A 549 -51.98 17.82 -13.67
N PRO A 550 -50.83 18.46 -13.33
CA PRO A 550 -50.67 19.38 -12.20
C PRO A 550 -50.64 20.87 -12.56
N THR A 551 -50.68 21.75 -11.53
CA THR A 551 -50.02 23.08 -11.36
C THR A 551 -50.83 23.99 -10.38
N PRO A 552 -50.33 25.15 -9.89
CA PRO A 552 -48.99 25.50 -9.35
C PRO A 552 -49.06 26.36 -8.04
N GLU A 553 -47.87 26.63 -7.47
CA GLU A 553 -47.42 27.76 -6.61
C GLU A 553 -48.28 28.41 -5.51
N GLY A 554 -47.63 28.64 -4.35
CA GLY A 554 -47.79 29.86 -3.55
C GLY A 554 -48.13 29.64 -2.06
N GLY A 555 -47.13 29.82 -1.18
CA GLY A 555 -47.29 29.85 0.27
C GLY A 555 -46.00 29.60 1.01
#